data_AF-X1FJY9-F1
#
_entry.id   AF-X1FJY9-F1
#
_cell.length_a   1.000
_cell.length_b   1.000
_cell.length_c   1.000
_cell.angle_alpha   90.00
_cell.angle_beta   90.00
_cell.angle_gamma   90.00
#
_symmetry.space_group_name_H-M   'P 1'
#
loop_
_entity.id
_entity.type
_entity.pdbx_description
1 polymer ?
#
loop_
_entity_poly.entity_id
_entity_poly.type
_entity_poly.pdbx_seq_one_letter_code
_entity_poly.pdbx_strand_id
1 'polypeptide(L)'
;ASTGWTPAYSWFFLGFSWTFILIFLIIPQIFLSLKILKVYEGIVLKRRLNLFLISVFLGLLIPIFLFLYHAMPENLVFRTFYLLTMPEVGVYAAYLIYKGFGKDLD
;
A
#
# COMPACT_ATOMS: atom_id res chain seq x y z
N ALA A 1 -13.05 -16.23 -30.07
CA ALA A 1 -12.73 -14.96 -29.39
C ALA A 1 -12.87 -15.20 -27.89
N SER A 2 -11.77 -15.16 -27.13
CA SER A 2 -11.89 -15.17 -25.67
C SER A 2 -12.63 -13.88 -25.30
N THR A 3 -13.85 -14.00 -24.79
CA THR A 3 -14.52 -12.89 -24.12
C THR A 3 -13.54 -12.39 -23.07
N GLY A 4 -13.05 -11.16 -23.21
CA GLY A 4 -12.13 -10.52 -22.28
C GLY A 4 -12.80 -10.38 -20.92
N TRP A 5 -12.86 -11.49 -20.19
CA TRP A 5 -13.54 -11.63 -18.92
C TRP A 5 -12.68 -10.90 -17.90
N THR A 6 -12.88 -9.60 -17.80
CA THR A 6 -12.51 -8.83 -16.63
C THR A 6 -13.52 -9.18 -15.56
N PRO A 7 -13.13 -9.79 -14.42
CA PRO A 7 -14.04 -9.95 -13.31
C PRO A 7 -14.63 -8.59 -12.97
N ALA A 8 -15.94 -8.45 -13.11
CA ALA A 8 -16.67 -7.32 -12.57
C ALA A 8 -16.66 -7.48 -11.05
N TYR A 9 -15.54 -7.15 -10.41
CA TYR A 9 -15.53 -6.97 -8.96
C TYR A 9 -16.61 -5.95 -8.66
N SER A 10 -17.64 -6.35 -7.91
CA SER A 10 -18.65 -5.39 -7.50
C SER A 10 -17.93 -4.32 -6.68
N TRP A 11 -18.20 -3.05 -6.98
CA TRP A 11 -17.65 -1.93 -6.21
C TRP A 11 -17.90 -2.11 -4.70
N PHE A 12 -18.99 -2.78 -4.35
CA PHE A 12 -19.30 -3.23 -3.00
C PHE A 12 -18.28 -4.22 -2.42
N PHE A 13 -17.91 -5.27 -3.16
CA PHE A 13 -16.91 -6.24 -2.71
C PHE A 13 -15.54 -5.58 -2.54
N LEU A 14 -15.15 -4.73 -3.50
CA LEU A 14 -13.88 -4.01 -3.46
C LEU A 14 -13.85 -3.04 -2.27
N GLY A 15 -14.92 -2.26 -2.08
CA GLY A 15 -15.08 -1.36 -0.95
C GLY A 15 -15.06 -2.08 0.40
N PHE A 16 -15.82 -3.18 0.55
CA PHE A 16 -15.86 -3.97 1.77
C PHE A 16 -14.49 -4.56 2.12
N SER A 17 -13.82 -5.14 1.13
CA SER A 17 -12.49 -5.74 1.30
C SER A 17 -11.46 -4.69 1.74
N TRP A 18 -11.48 -3.51 1.13
CA TRP A 18 -10.56 -2.43 1.51
C TRP A 18 -10.87 -1.80 2.86
N THR A 19 -12.15 -1.62 3.20
CA THR A 19 -12.55 -1.18 4.54
C THR A 19 -12.06 -2.19 5.59
N PHE A 20 -12.19 -3.48 5.33
CA PHE A 20 -11.69 -4.52 6.22
C PHE A 20 -10.16 -4.44 6.40
N ILE A 21 -9.41 -4.35 5.30
CA ILE A 21 -7.94 -4.20 5.34
C ILE A 21 -7.53 -2.92 6.09
N LEU A 22 -8.22 -1.80 5.86
CA LEU A 22 -7.93 -0.54 6.54
C LEU A 22 -8.12 -0.66 8.05
N ILE A 23 -9.27 -1.19 8.48
CA ILE A 23 -9.64 -1.27 9.90
C ILE A 23 -8.81 -2.30 10.66
N PHE A 24 -8.59 -3.48 10.08
CA PHE A 24 -8.01 -4.61 10.80
C PHE A 24 -6.50 -4.78 10.60
N LEU A 25 -5.95 -4.29 9.50
CA LEU A 25 -4.50 -4.34 9.26
C LEU A 25 -3.86 -2.97 9.45
N ILE A 26 -4.31 -1.98 8.68
CA ILE A 26 -3.53 -0.74 8.52
C ILE A 26 -3.61 0.16 9.75
N ILE A 27 -4.82 0.42 10.27
CA ILE A 27 -4.99 1.26 11.46
C ILE A 27 -4.23 0.66 12.67
N PRO A 28 -4.38 -0.64 13.02
CA PRO A 28 -3.62 -1.24 14.11
C PRO A 28 -2.11 -1.17 13.89
N GLN A 29 -1.65 -1.40 12.66
CA GLN A 29 -0.23 -1.36 12.30
C GLN A 29 0.37 0.04 12.45
N ILE A 30 -0.33 1.09 12.03
CA ILE A 30 0.11 2.48 12.24
C ILE A 30 0.12 2.80 13.74
N PHE A 31 -0.95 2.45 14.46
CA PHE A 31 -1.07 2.73 15.89
C PHE A 31 0.06 2.06 16.70
N LEU A 32 0.32 0.78 16.46
CA LEU A 32 1.41 0.03 17.10
C LEU A 32 2.78 0.64 16.75
N SER A 33 3.02 0.96 15.48
CA SER A 33 4.29 1.54 15.04
C SER A 33 4.57 2.90 15.70
N LEU A 34 3.56 3.76 15.79
CA LEU A 34 3.67 5.05 16.49
C LEU A 34 3.89 4.88 17.99
N LYS A 35 3.24 3.89 18.61
CA LYS A 35 3.45 3.58 20.04
C LYS A 35 4.88 3.12 20.30
N ILE A 36 5.43 2.26 19.45
CA ILE A 36 6.81 1.76 19.57
C ILE A 36 7.81 2.90 19.34
N LEU A 37 7.57 3.78 18.36
CA LEU A 37 8.41 4.96 18.09
C LEU A 37 8.54 5.92 19.28
N LYS A 38 7.51 6.01 20.14
CA LYS A 38 7.53 6.85 21.34
C LYS A 38 8.31 6.23 22.50
N VAL A 39 8.41 4.91 22.55
CA VAL A 39 9.07 4.18 23.66
C VAL A 39 10.54 3.90 23.35
N TYR A 40 10.89 3.76 22.06
CA TYR A 40 12.27 3.48 21.66
C TYR A 40 13.11 4.74 21.43
N GLU A 41 14.22 4.85 22.16
CA GLU A 41 15.22 5.92 21.99
C GLU A 41 16.32 5.55 20.97
N GLY A 42 16.43 4.28 20.59
CA GLY A 42 17.46 3.79 19.65
C GLY A 42 17.28 4.32 18.23
N ILE A 43 18.30 5.04 17.73
CA ILE A 43 18.32 5.66 16.38
C ILE A 43 18.06 4.63 15.25
N VAL A 44 18.63 3.43 15.36
CA VAL A 44 18.53 2.40 14.31
C VAL A 44 17.11 1.86 14.20
N LEU A 45 16.48 1.48 15.33
CA LEU A 45 15.12 0.95 15.32
C LEU A 45 14.10 2.01 14.90
N LYS A 46 14.31 3.26 15.34
CA LYS A 46 13.48 4.40 14.94
C LYS A 46 13.50 4.61 13.42
N ARG A 47 14.68 4.51 12.80
CA ARG A 47 14.83 4.58 11.34
C ARG A 47 14.11 3.44 10.63
N ARG A 48 14.23 2.21 11.14
CA ARG A 48 13.55 1.03 10.57
C ARG A 48 12.02 1.15 10.65
N LEU A 49 11.49 1.58 11.79
CA LEU A 49 10.05 1.85 11.97
C LEU A 49 9.55 2.96 11.04
N ASN A 50 10.34 4.01 10.82
CA ASN A 50 9.98 5.05 9.86
C ASN A 50 9.94 4.52 8.43
N LEU A 51 10.91 3.70 8.01
CA LEU A 51 10.90 3.07 6.68
C LEU A 51 9.67 2.17 6.50
N PHE A 52 9.30 1.44 7.54
CA PHE A 52 8.09 0.62 7.53
C PHE A 52 6.83 1.47 7.41
N LEU A 53 6.68 2.53 8.21
CA LEU A 53 5.53 3.42 8.12
C LEU A 53 5.40 4.02 6.71
N ILE A 54 6.52 4.47 6.12
CA ILE A 54 6.52 4.97 4.73
C ILE A 54 6.04 3.88 3.77
N SER A 55 6.49 2.63 3.94
CA SER A 55 5.99 1.54 3.11
C SER A 55 4.49 1.30 3.28
N VAL A 56 3.95 1.41 4.50
CA VAL A 56 2.52 1.25 4.74
C VAL A 56 1.74 2.35 4.02
N PHE A 57 2.24 3.59 4.06
CA PHE A 57 1.67 4.69 3.29
C PHE A 57 1.73 4.44 1.78
N LEU A 58 2.84 3.94 1.25
CA LEU A 58 2.93 3.60 -0.19
C LEU A 58 1.99 2.44 -0.56
N GLY A 59 1.89 1.42 0.30
CA GLY A 59 0.98 0.30 0.12
C GLY A 59 -0.49 0.73 0.11
N LEU A 60 -0.85 1.78 0.86
CA LEU A 60 -2.17 2.41 0.84
C LEU A 60 -2.49 3.15 -0.45
N LEU A 61 -1.48 3.68 -1.16
CA LEU A 61 -1.71 4.37 -2.43
C LEU A 61 -2.17 3.39 -3.51
N ILE A 62 -1.59 2.19 -3.58
CA ILE A 62 -1.91 1.18 -4.58
C ILE A 62 -3.43 0.94 -4.74
N PRO A 63 -4.21 0.66 -3.67
CA PRO A 63 -5.65 0.46 -3.78
C PRO A 63 -6.44 1.72 -4.08
N ILE A 64 -6.03 2.87 -3.55
CA ILE A 64 -6.68 4.15 -3.83
C ILE A 64 -6.56 4.46 -5.32
N PHE A 65 -5.35 4.33 -5.86
CA PHE A 65 -5.10 4.55 -7.28
C PHE A 65 -5.78 3.49 -8.15
N LEU A 66 -5.87 2.23 -7.70
CA LEU A 66 -6.60 1.17 -8.41
C LEU A 66 -8.10 1.49 -8.47
N PHE A 67 -8.68 1.96 -7.36
CA PHE A 67 -10.07 2.44 -7.32
C PHE A 67 -10.27 3.59 -8.32
N LEU A 68 -9.40 4.60 -8.30
CA LEU A 68 -9.46 5.73 -9.23
C LEU A 68 -9.32 5.30 -10.70
N TYR A 69 -8.47 4.30 -10.98
CA TYR A 69 -8.27 3.76 -12.32
C TYR A 69 -9.56 3.18 -12.90
N HIS A 70 -10.34 2.50 -12.07
CA HIS A 70 -11.63 1.95 -12.48
C HIS A 70 -12.78 2.98 -12.43
N ALA A 71 -12.67 4.01 -11.59
CA ALA A 71 -13.70 5.04 -11.43
C ALA A 71 -13.67 6.10 -12.54
N MET A 72 -12.51 6.29 -13.20
CA MET A 72 -12.31 7.28 -14.26
C MET A 72 -11.83 6.63 -15.57
N PRO A 73 -12.63 5.74 -16.19
CA PRO A 73 -12.18 4.93 -17.34
C PRO A 73 -11.82 5.75 -18.58
N GLU A 74 -12.47 6.90 -18.77
CA GLU A 74 -12.28 7.81 -19.91
C GLU A 74 -11.03 8.70 -19.77
N ASN A 75 -10.42 8.79 -18.59
CA ASN A 75 -9.27 9.66 -18.36
C ASN A 75 -7.95 8.96 -18.76
N LEU A 76 -7.62 9.06 -20.05
CA LEU A 76 -6.39 8.48 -20.64
C LEU A 76 -5.09 8.94 -19.96
N VAL A 77 -5.02 10.21 -19.54
CA VAL A 77 -3.82 10.77 -18.88
C VAL A 77 -3.59 10.06 -17.55
N PHE A 78 -4.63 9.94 -16.72
CA PHE A 78 -4.55 9.25 -15.44
C PHE A 78 -4.19 7.77 -15.62
N ARG A 79 -4.81 7.08 -16.59
CA ARG A 79 -4.57 5.64 -16.81
C ARG A 79 -3.14 5.35 -17.27
N THR A 80 -2.59 6.22 -18.13
CA THR A 80 -1.19 6.11 -18.58
C THR A 80 -0.25 6.36 -17.41
N PHE A 81 -0.50 7.41 -16.62
CA PHE A 81 0.26 7.69 -15.41
C PHE A 81 0.22 6.54 -14.40
N TYR A 82 -0.96 5.97 -14.16
CA TYR A 82 -1.16 4.82 -13.26
C TYR A 82 -0.33 3.62 -13.70
N LEU A 83 -0.40 3.23 -14.98
CA LEU A 83 0.30 2.06 -15.50
C LEU A 83 1.82 2.18 -15.41
N LEU A 84 2.36 3.41 -15.56
CA LEU A 84 3.79 3.66 -15.45
C LEU A 84 4.26 3.67 -13.99
N THR A 85 3.54 4.36 -13.11
CA THR A 85 4.03 4.68 -11.76
C THR A 85 3.67 3.64 -10.70
N MET A 86 2.54 2.95 -10.82
CA MET A 86 2.08 2.04 -9.74
C MET A 86 2.96 0.80 -9.55
N PRO A 87 3.49 0.15 -10.60
CA PRO A 87 4.45 -0.95 -10.41
C PRO A 87 5.68 -0.49 -9.62
N GLU A 88 6.20 0.70 -9.93
CA GLU A 88 7.35 1.29 -9.24
C GLU A 88 7.04 1.55 -7.77
N VAL A 89 5.87 2.14 -7.46
CA VAL A 89 5.40 2.36 -6.09
C VAL A 89 5.34 1.03 -5.32
N GLY A 90 4.85 -0.04 -5.94
CA GLY A 90 4.81 -1.37 -5.35
C GLY A 90 6.21 -1.92 -5.04
N VAL A 91 7.15 -1.79 -5.98
CA VAL A 91 8.55 -2.20 -5.79
C VAL A 91 9.22 -1.39 -4.67
N TYR A 92 9.01 -0.07 -4.65
CA TYR A 92 9.54 0.79 -3.60
C TYR A 92 8.97 0.44 -2.22
N ALA A 93 7.67 0.16 -2.11
CA ALA A 93 7.06 -0.29 -0.86
C ALA A 93 7.70 -1.61 -0.38
N ALA A 94 7.78 -2.61 -1.24
CA ALA A 94 8.42 -3.89 -0.92
C ALA A 94 9.89 -3.72 -0.49
N TYR A 95 10.66 -2.88 -1.17
CA TYR A 95 12.04 -2.59 -0.81
C TYR A 95 12.17 -1.93 0.57
N LEU A 96 11.27 -1.01 0.91
CA LEU A 96 11.26 -0.35 2.22
C LEU A 96 10.88 -1.32 3.35
N ILE A 97 9.97 -2.27 3.12
CA ILE A 97 9.68 -3.37 4.06
C ILE A 97 10.94 -4.20 4.28
N TYR A 98 11.61 -4.61 3.19
CA TYR A 98 12.84 -5.38 3.27
C TYR A 98 13.94 -4.63 4.05
N LYS A 99 14.13 -3.34 3.79
CA LYS A 99 15.08 -2.50 4.55
C LYS A 99 14.68 -2.26 6.00
N GLY A 100 13.38 -2.23 6.29
CA GLY A 100 12.85 -2.02 7.65
C GLY A 100 12.97 -3.26 8.54
N PHE A 101 12.64 -4.43 8.01
CA PHE A 101 12.58 -5.68 8.79
C PHE A 101 13.43 -6.84 8.25
N GLY A 102 13.58 -6.94 6.93
CA GLY A 102 14.21 -8.10 6.28
C GLY A 102 15.73 -8.11 6.25
N LYS A 103 16.38 -6.93 6.27
CA LYS A 103 17.83 -6.82 6.00
C LYS A 103 18.72 -7.38 7.11
N ASP A 104 18.26 -7.37 8.36
CA ASP A 104 19.08 -7.73 9.53
C ASP A 104 18.41 -8.84 10.37
N LEU A 105 17.85 -9.85 9.68
CA LEU A 105 17.31 -11.07 10.29
C LEU A 105 18.38 -12.17 10.50
N ASP A 106 19.65 -11.84 10.21
CA ASP A 106 20.84 -12.66 10.51
C ASP A 106 21.68 -12.01 11.63
#